data_AF-A0A850QLM0-F1
#
_entry.id   AF-A0A850QLM0-F1
#
_cell.length_a   1.000
_cell.length_b   1.000
_cell.length_c   1.000
_cell.angle_alpha   90.00
_cell.angle_beta   90.00
_cell.angle_gamma   90.00
#
_symmetry.space_group_name_H-M   'P 1'
#
loop_
_entity.id
_entity.type
_entity.pdbx_description
1 polymer ?
#
loop_
_entity_poly.entity_id
_entity_poly.type
_entity_poly.pdbx_seq_one_letter_code
_entity_poly.pdbx_strand_id
1 'polypeptide(L)'
;MSWEQGAVLSMLLVLVIALVVTKIKPAWLFAGIAFIAYQSNLLSLPELAGNFTNSSLLTLVLLILISIALEKTRLISWVGLQISQGSHSKVVTKLGLSTAILSSLTNNTAVVVSLIGAVKRNQRHAPSKLLLPLSYAAILGGTLTLIGTSTNLIVNSFVENAGLPSLGFFAPSGIGLAVLVVGLFVLIPLSYSLPTYDDDHDDSLPYFLEATVASHSQLIGKSVTDNGLRALRRLFLAEIIREGRTIAPVCPDTELVANDRLLFCGDIDSVTTLQEIHGLELFGQHHLNGQSMLEMVVSHSGHLCGKTLKQTDFRERFDGVVVAIRRGHERLAGGLGNIRLEAGDTLVIVPGKTFFTNRA
;
A
#
# COMPACT_ATOMS: atom_id res chain seq x y z
N MET A 1 21.72 38.13 -32.74
CA MET A 1 22.21 37.36 -31.57
C MET A 1 23.72 37.51 -31.53
N SER A 2 24.28 37.89 -30.39
CA SER A 2 25.73 37.77 -30.19
C SER A 2 26.13 36.29 -30.20
N TRP A 3 27.37 35.98 -30.55
CA TRP A 3 27.91 34.61 -30.52
C TRP A 3 27.67 33.94 -29.15
N GLU A 4 27.84 34.71 -28.08
CA GLU A 4 27.60 34.29 -26.69
C GLU A 4 26.14 33.87 -26.45
N GLN A 5 25.16 34.65 -26.94
CA GLN A 5 23.74 34.30 -26.82
C GLN A 5 23.41 33.01 -27.56
N GLY A 6 24.00 32.79 -28.74
CA GLY A 6 23.83 31.54 -29.49
C GLY A 6 24.42 30.34 -28.76
N ALA A 7 25.62 30.49 -28.18
CA ALA A 7 26.26 29.45 -27.39
C ALA A 7 25.43 29.07 -26.16
N VAL A 8 24.98 30.04 -25.37
CA VAL A 8 24.14 29.80 -24.18
C VAL A 8 22.83 29.11 -24.55
N LEU A 9 22.18 29.54 -25.63
CA LEU A 9 20.91 28.95 -26.07
C LEU A 9 21.09 27.50 -26.56
N SER A 10 22.21 27.21 -27.23
CA SER A 10 22.56 25.84 -27.60
C SER A 10 22.81 24.95 -26.38
N MET A 11 23.52 25.46 -25.36
CA MET A 11 23.77 24.73 -24.12
C MET A 11 22.46 24.43 -23.38
N LEU A 12 21.55 25.40 -23.30
CA LEU A 12 20.24 25.21 -22.70
C LEU A 12 19.40 24.18 -23.45
N LEU A 13 19.40 24.21 -24.79
CA LEU A 13 18.70 23.21 -25.60
C LEU A 13 19.25 21.81 -25.36
N VAL A 14 20.58 21.66 -25.36
CA VAL A 14 21.25 20.39 -25.07
C VAL A 14 20.91 19.90 -23.67
N LEU A 15 20.88 20.78 -22.66
CA LEU A 15 20.48 20.43 -21.30
C LEU A 15 19.07 19.85 -21.25
N VAL A 16 18.11 20.54 -21.86
CA VAL A 16 16.71 20.13 -21.87
C VAL A 16 16.55 18.79 -22.58
N ILE A 17 17.16 18.62 -23.75
CA ILE A 17 17.13 17.35 -24.49
C ILE A 17 17.76 16.24 -23.65
N ALA A 18 18.91 16.49 -23.02
CA ALA A 18 19.58 15.50 -22.18
C ALA A 18 18.74 15.10 -20.97
N LEU A 19 18.07 16.04 -20.30
CA LEU A 19 17.17 15.76 -19.17
C LEU A 19 15.94 14.92 -19.57
N VAL A 20 15.45 15.10 -20.80
CA VAL A 20 14.29 14.35 -21.30
C VAL A 20 14.67 12.96 -21.81
N VAL A 21 15.79 12.85 -22.53
CA VAL A 21 16.18 11.62 -23.25
C VAL A 21 17.03 10.69 -22.40
N THR A 22 17.86 11.24 -21.50
CA THR A 22 18.84 10.44 -20.74
C THR A 22 18.37 10.15 -19.31
N LYS A 23 18.94 9.10 -18.71
CA LYS A 23 18.74 8.78 -17.27
C LYS A 23 19.85 9.35 -16.38
N ILE A 24 20.65 10.27 -16.90
CA ILE A 24 21.76 10.87 -16.15
C ILE A 24 21.16 11.75 -15.03
N LYS A 25 21.71 11.67 -13.82
CA LYS A 25 21.22 12.49 -12.70
C LYS A 25 21.33 13.98 -13.08
N PRO A 26 20.29 14.80 -12.85
CA PRO A 26 20.29 16.21 -13.22
C PRO A 26 21.53 16.97 -12.73
N ALA A 27 21.97 16.70 -11.50
CA ALA A 27 23.16 17.33 -10.92
C ALA A 27 24.42 17.22 -11.80
N TRP A 28 24.66 16.07 -12.43
CA TRP A 28 25.81 15.88 -13.32
C TRP A 28 25.67 16.65 -14.64
N LEU A 29 24.46 16.72 -15.19
CA LEU A 29 24.19 17.49 -16.40
C LEU A 29 24.38 18.99 -16.16
N PHE A 30 23.82 19.52 -15.07
CA PHE A 30 24.01 20.92 -14.68
C PHE A 30 25.49 21.24 -14.40
N ALA A 31 26.20 20.39 -13.66
CA ALA A 31 27.62 20.57 -13.38
C ALA A 31 28.49 20.53 -14.65
N GLY A 32 28.19 19.60 -15.57
CA GLY A 32 28.89 19.48 -16.84
C GLY A 32 28.72 20.71 -17.72
N ILE A 33 27.50 21.24 -17.82
CA ILE A 33 27.23 22.45 -18.61
C ILE A 33 27.85 23.69 -17.96
N ALA A 34 27.76 23.83 -16.64
CA ALA A 34 28.44 24.91 -15.93
C ALA A 34 29.96 24.87 -16.15
N PHE A 35 30.56 23.68 -16.17
CA PHE A 35 31.98 23.50 -16.48
C PHE A 35 32.31 23.89 -17.93
N ILE A 36 31.51 23.48 -18.90
CA ILE A 36 31.69 23.87 -20.31
C ILE A 36 31.55 25.39 -20.49
N ALA A 37 30.59 26.01 -19.81
CA ALA A 37 30.38 27.47 -19.85
C ALA A 37 31.59 28.22 -19.24
N TYR A 38 32.14 27.72 -18.14
CA TYR A 38 33.38 28.26 -17.55
C TYR A 38 34.57 28.14 -18.50
N GLN A 39 34.79 26.96 -19.09
CA GLN A 39 35.89 26.74 -20.05
C GLN A 39 35.75 27.59 -21.32
N SER A 40 34.52 27.95 -21.69
CA SER A 40 34.21 28.79 -22.85
C SER A 40 34.32 30.29 -22.55
N ASN A 41 34.77 30.69 -21.35
CA ASN A 41 34.80 32.08 -20.87
C ASN A 41 33.43 32.79 -20.90
N LEU A 42 32.33 32.03 -20.96
CA LEU A 42 30.95 32.56 -20.88
C LEU A 42 30.52 32.83 -19.45
N LEU A 43 31.23 32.26 -18.47
CA LEU A 43 30.91 32.37 -17.05
C LEU A 43 32.21 32.49 -16.23
N SER A 44 32.27 33.46 -15.33
CA SER A 44 33.44 33.63 -14.46
C SER A 44 33.33 32.79 -13.18
N LEU A 45 34.49 32.44 -12.59
CA LEU A 45 34.54 31.70 -11.32
C LEU A 45 33.84 32.45 -10.15
N PRO A 46 34.01 33.80 -10.01
CA PRO A 46 33.31 34.57 -8.98
C PRO A 46 31.79 34.57 -9.16
N GLU A 47 31.29 34.67 -10.40
CA GLU A 47 29.84 34.61 -10.67
C GLU A 47 29.28 33.22 -10.34
N LEU A 48 30.00 32.15 -10.70
CA LEU A 48 29.60 30.79 -10.36
C LEU A 48 29.60 30.60 -8.83
N ALA A 49 30.66 31.01 -8.13
CA ALA A 49 30.74 30.92 -6.67
C ALA A 49 29.68 31.77 -5.95
N GLY A 50 29.34 32.95 -6.49
CA GLY A 50 28.29 33.81 -5.97
C GLY A 50 26.91 33.14 -5.99
N ASN A 51 26.60 32.39 -7.04
CA ASN A 51 25.36 31.61 -7.13
C ASN A 51 25.29 30.46 -6.11
N PHE A 52 26.43 29.91 -5.68
CA PHE A 52 26.49 28.86 -4.64
C PHE A 52 26.43 29.41 -3.21
N THR A 53 26.69 30.70 -2.99
CA THR A 53 26.86 31.29 -1.64
C THR A 53 25.72 32.27 -1.30
N ASN A 54 24.57 32.15 -1.95
CA ASN A 54 23.43 33.05 -1.74
C ASN A 54 22.74 32.78 -0.37
N SER A 55 22.38 33.85 0.34
CA SER A 55 21.65 33.81 1.62
C SER A 55 20.32 33.03 1.53
N SER A 56 19.62 33.11 0.40
CA SER A 56 18.45 32.27 0.07
C SER A 56 18.78 30.78 0.13
N LEU A 57 19.94 30.37 -0.38
CA LEU A 57 20.37 28.97 -0.40
C LEU A 57 20.64 28.46 1.02
N LEU A 58 21.23 29.29 1.87
CA LEU A 58 21.49 28.94 3.27
C LEU A 58 20.18 28.78 4.05
N THR A 59 19.22 29.70 3.86
CA THR A 59 17.88 29.63 4.44
C THR A 59 17.14 28.37 3.95
N LEU A 60 17.23 28.08 2.66
CA LEU A 60 16.71 26.85 2.03
C LEU A 60 17.27 25.59 2.69
N VAL A 61 18.59 25.49 2.87
CA VAL A 61 19.23 24.32 3.49
C VAL A 61 18.75 24.13 4.92
N LEU A 62 18.68 25.20 5.72
CA LEU A 62 18.21 25.14 7.10
C LEU A 62 16.75 24.68 7.17
N LEU A 63 15.90 25.24 6.31
CA LEU A 63 14.50 24.90 6.21
C LEU A 63 14.31 23.43 5.77
N ILE A 64 15.06 22.93 4.79
CA ILE A 64 15.05 21.52 4.38
C ILE A 64 15.45 20.60 5.55
N LEU A 65 16.47 20.97 6.34
CA LEU A 65 16.86 20.18 7.52
C LEU A 65 15.71 20.08 8.55
N ILE A 66 14.97 21.17 8.75
CA ILE A 66 13.76 21.18 9.59
C ILE A 66 12.67 20.26 9.01
N SER A 67 12.44 20.32 7.68
CA SER A 67 11.50 19.41 7.00
C SER A 67 11.85 17.95 7.26
N ILE A 68 13.12 17.57 7.12
CA ILE A 68 13.59 16.20 7.36
C ILE A 68 13.37 15.77 8.82
N ALA A 69 13.57 16.68 9.78
CA ALA A 69 13.31 16.40 11.19
C ALA A 69 11.80 16.16 11.45
N LEU A 70 10.93 16.99 10.85
CA LEU A 70 9.49 16.82 10.92
C LEU A 70 9.02 15.51 10.28
N GLU A 71 9.61 15.12 9.14
CA GLU A 71 9.32 13.86 8.45
C GLU A 71 9.64 12.62 9.30
N LYS A 72 10.72 12.67 10.10
CA LYS A 72 11.07 11.57 11.03
C LYS A 72 10.11 11.45 12.22
N THR A 73 9.19 12.40 12.41
CA THR A 73 8.26 12.41 13.53
C THR A 73 7.01 11.58 13.19
N ARG A 74 6.42 10.90 14.19
CA ARG A 74 5.16 10.14 14.02
C ARG A 74 3.93 10.98 13.67
N LEU A 75 4.07 12.32 13.62
CA LEU A 75 3.00 13.27 13.36
C LEU A 75 2.25 12.95 12.05
N ILE A 76 2.99 12.67 10.98
CA ILE A 76 2.41 12.40 9.65
C ILE A 76 1.60 11.09 9.67
N SER A 77 2.12 10.05 10.32
CA SER A 77 1.44 8.75 10.45
C SER A 77 0.17 8.81 11.31
N TRP A 78 0.13 9.69 12.33
CA TRP A 78 -1.02 9.87 13.21
C TRP A 78 -2.21 10.54 12.49
N VAL A 79 -1.91 11.54 11.65
CA VAL A 79 -2.93 12.23 10.83
C VAL A 79 -3.60 11.26 9.85
N GLY A 80 -2.84 10.32 9.28
CA GLY A 80 -3.35 9.28 8.38
C GLY A 80 -4.44 8.38 8.99
N LEU A 81 -4.37 8.09 10.29
CA LEU A 81 -5.31 7.20 10.99
C LEU A 81 -6.70 7.84 11.17
N GLN A 82 -6.79 9.17 11.20
CA GLN A 82 -8.08 9.85 11.39
C GLN A 82 -8.91 10.00 10.11
N ILE A 83 -8.45 9.50 8.96
CA ILE A 83 -9.02 9.82 7.64
C ILE A 83 -10.00 8.75 7.11
N SER A 84 -10.23 7.65 7.85
CA SER A 84 -11.00 6.48 7.39
C SER A 84 -12.55 6.60 7.49
N GLN A 85 -13.07 7.66 8.10
CA GLN A 85 -14.51 7.73 8.41
C GLN A 85 -15.23 8.86 7.67
N GLY A 86 -16.18 8.52 6.80
CA GLY A 86 -17.07 9.47 6.15
C GLY A 86 -17.58 9.00 4.78
N SER A 87 -18.27 9.88 4.07
CA SER A 87 -18.56 9.72 2.64
C SER A 87 -17.30 9.96 1.81
N HIS A 88 -17.27 9.46 0.57
CA HIS A 88 -16.11 9.57 -0.32
C HIS A 88 -15.59 11.01 -0.45
N SER A 89 -16.47 12.00 -0.73
CA SER A 89 -16.08 13.42 -0.72
C SER A 89 -15.47 13.88 0.59
N LYS A 90 -16.05 13.50 1.75
CA LYS A 90 -15.51 13.91 3.06
C LYS A 90 -14.12 13.32 3.30
N VAL A 91 -13.91 12.07 2.91
CA VAL A 91 -12.61 11.41 3.01
C VAL A 91 -11.59 12.11 2.12
N VAL A 92 -11.94 12.39 0.85
CA VAL A 92 -11.06 13.08 -0.11
C VAL A 92 -10.76 14.51 0.34
N THR A 93 -11.75 15.26 0.85
CA THR A 93 -11.53 16.61 1.40
C THR A 93 -10.64 16.59 2.64
N LYS A 94 -10.90 15.68 3.60
CA LYS A 94 -10.10 15.59 4.82
C LYS A 94 -8.68 15.16 4.51
N LEU A 95 -8.52 14.15 3.66
CA LEU A 95 -7.22 13.70 3.14
C LEU A 95 -6.50 14.85 2.44
N GLY A 96 -7.18 15.54 1.52
CA GLY A 96 -6.62 16.62 0.74
C GLY A 96 -6.16 17.79 1.61
N LEU A 97 -6.99 18.25 2.55
CA LEU A 97 -6.65 19.36 3.43
C LEU A 97 -5.51 19.01 4.39
N SER A 98 -5.57 17.84 5.03
CA SER A 98 -4.51 17.37 5.93
C SER A 98 -3.18 17.20 5.19
N THR A 99 -3.22 16.64 3.98
CA THR A 99 -2.04 16.46 3.14
C THR A 99 -1.47 17.81 2.72
N ALA A 100 -2.33 18.73 2.28
CA ALA A 100 -1.90 20.06 1.84
C ALA A 100 -1.21 20.85 2.97
N ILE A 101 -1.73 20.75 4.19
CA ILE A 101 -1.12 21.39 5.38
C ILE A 101 0.23 20.75 5.72
N LEU A 102 0.33 19.42 5.69
CA LEU A 102 1.61 18.75 5.94
C LEU A 102 2.64 19.10 4.86
N SER A 103 2.21 19.10 3.60
CA SER A 103 3.04 19.41 2.44
C SER A 103 3.45 20.88 2.34
N SER A 104 2.70 21.78 2.97
CA SER A 104 3.12 23.19 3.05
C SER A 104 4.27 23.39 4.03
N LEU A 105 4.52 22.46 4.94
CA LEU A 105 5.60 22.57 5.92
C LEU A 105 6.75 21.60 5.65
N THR A 106 6.54 20.64 4.75
CA THR A 106 7.48 19.53 4.50
C THR A 106 7.56 19.18 3.02
N ASN A 107 8.43 18.24 2.65
CA ASN A 107 8.56 17.82 1.27
C ASN A 107 7.32 17.02 0.80
N ASN A 108 6.71 17.46 -0.31
CA ASN A 108 5.60 16.78 -0.98
C ASN A 108 5.80 15.26 -1.13
N THR A 109 7.01 14.83 -1.50
CA THR A 109 7.33 13.41 -1.71
C THR A 109 7.27 12.61 -0.41
N ALA A 110 7.81 13.18 0.66
CA ALA A 110 7.86 12.51 1.96
C ALA A 110 6.47 12.37 2.58
N VAL A 111 5.62 13.40 2.44
CA VAL A 111 4.22 13.35 2.88
C VAL A 111 3.46 12.24 2.17
N VAL A 112 3.57 12.15 0.84
CA VAL A 112 2.91 11.11 0.06
C VAL A 112 3.38 9.73 0.52
N VAL A 113 4.70 9.47 0.54
CA VAL A 113 5.27 8.18 0.95
C VAL A 113 4.82 7.77 2.35
N SER A 114 4.81 8.73 3.29
CA SER A 114 4.39 8.50 4.68
C SER A 114 2.90 8.19 4.82
N LEU A 115 2.06 8.68 3.90
CA LEU A 115 0.61 8.51 3.91
C LEU A 115 0.12 7.34 3.04
N ILE A 116 0.93 6.80 2.12
CA ILE A 116 0.56 5.64 1.29
C ILE A 116 0.06 4.47 2.15
N GLY A 117 0.79 4.10 3.20
CA GLY A 117 0.40 2.98 4.07
C GLY A 117 -0.92 3.24 4.83
N ALA A 118 -1.21 4.49 5.20
CA ALA A 118 -2.49 4.85 5.81
C ALA A 118 -3.63 4.78 4.80
N VAL A 119 -3.39 5.21 3.55
CA VAL A 119 -4.38 5.14 2.45
C VAL A 119 -4.65 3.69 2.03
N LYS A 120 -3.62 2.84 1.94
CA LYS A 120 -3.77 1.41 1.61
C LYS A 120 -4.56 0.62 2.66
N ARG A 121 -4.49 1.00 3.93
CA ARG A 121 -5.29 0.40 5.03
C ARG A 121 -6.75 0.87 5.08
N ASN A 122 -7.17 1.74 4.16
CA ASN A 122 -8.56 2.21 4.15
C ASN A 122 -9.50 1.11 3.64
N GLN A 123 -10.31 0.55 4.53
CA GLN A 123 -11.24 -0.53 4.21
C GLN A 123 -12.53 -0.08 3.49
N ARG A 124 -12.81 1.24 3.43
CA ARG A 124 -14.09 1.75 2.87
C ARG A 124 -14.01 2.24 1.44
N HIS A 125 -12.83 2.68 1.00
CA HIS A 125 -12.63 3.26 -0.33
C HIS A 125 -11.33 2.72 -0.91
N ALA A 126 -11.39 2.27 -2.17
CA ALA A 126 -10.24 1.71 -2.86
C ALA A 126 -9.04 2.68 -2.85
N PRO A 127 -7.82 2.22 -2.51
CA PRO A 127 -6.63 3.05 -2.47
C PRO A 127 -6.37 3.81 -3.78
N SER A 128 -6.68 3.20 -4.93
CA SER A 128 -6.49 3.83 -6.25
C SER A 128 -7.25 5.15 -6.40
N LYS A 129 -8.42 5.28 -5.76
CA LYS A 129 -9.23 6.51 -5.78
C LYS A 129 -8.75 7.58 -4.81
N LEU A 130 -7.85 7.25 -3.89
CA LEU A 130 -7.36 8.16 -2.85
C LEU A 130 -5.90 8.57 -3.07
N LEU A 131 -5.10 7.73 -3.71
CA LEU A 131 -3.67 7.99 -3.96
C LEU A 131 -3.44 9.17 -4.93
N LEU A 132 -4.24 9.30 -5.98
CA LEU A 132 -4.17 10.46 -6.88
C LEU A 132 -4.58 11.75 -6.17
N PRO A 133 -5.77 11.81 -5.50
CA PRO A 133 -6.13 12.92 -4.64
C PRO A 133 -5.06 13.32 -3.62
N LEU A 134 -4.46 12.35 -2.94
CA LEU A 134 -3.34 12.55 -2.02
C LEU A 134 -2.17 13.25 -2.71
N SER A 135 -1.71 12.72 -3.85
CA SER A 135 -0.55 13.24 -4.56
C SER A 135 -0.76 14.67 -5.04
N TYR A 136 -1.92 14.97 -5.62
CA TYR A 136 -2.24 16.32 -6.07
C TYR A 136 -2.43 17.29 -4.90
N ALA A 137 -3.05 16.86 -3.80
CA ALA A 137 -3.17 17.69 -2.61
C ALA A 137 -1.81 18.03 -1.99
N ALA A 138 -0.84 17.12 -2.04
CA ALA A 138 0.54 17.40 -1.63
C ALA A 138 1.17 18.49 -2.52
N ILE A 139 1.05 18.36 -3.84
CA ILE A 139 1.56 19.37 -4.79
C ILE A 139 0.92 20.74 -4.55
N LEU A 140 -0.41 20.79 -4.40
CA LEU A 140 -1.15 22.03 -4.13
C LEU A 140 -0.75 22.63 -2.79
N GLY A 141 -0.60 21.81 -1.74
CA GLY A 141 -0.16 22.24 -0.42
C GLY A 141 1.22 22.88 -0.42
N GLY A 142 2.16 22.33 -1.19
CA GLY A 142 3.51 22.90 -1.33
C GLY A 142 3.51 24.34 -1.85
N THR A 143 2.45 24.78 -2.54
CA THR A 143 2.34 26.17 -3.04
C THR A 143 2.00 27.20 -1.96
N LEU A 144 1.58 26.75 -0.76
CA LEU A 144 1.10 27.63 0.30
C LEU A 144 2.23 28.41 1.01
N THR A 145 3.43 27.86 1.07
CA THR A 145 4.54 28.48 1.82
C THR A 145 5.77 28.59 0.95
N LEU A 146 6.72 29.41 1.41
CA LEU A 146 8.01 29.54 0.75
C LEU A 146 8.78 28.21 0.71
N ILE A 147 8.72 27.41 1.79
CA ILE A 147 9.45 26.13 1.91
C ILE A 147 8.77 24.98 1.15
N GLY A 148 7.45 25.03 0.95
CA GLY A 148 6.67 23.89 0.48
C GLY A 148 7.09 23.36 -0.89
N THR A 149 7.71 24.20 -1.76
CA THR A 149 8.34 23.71 -2.99
C THR A 149 9.69 24.37 -3.26
N SER A 150 10.60 23.62 -3.89
CA SER A 150 11.88 24.15 -4.40
C SER A 150 11.70 25.28 -5.40
N THR A 151 10.59 25.29 -6.16
CA THR A 151 10.24 26.37 -7.09
C THR A 151 10.01 27.71 -6.39
N ASN A 152 9.33 27.72 -5.24
CA ASN A 152 9.12 28.96 -4.48
C ASN A 152 10.44 29.54 -3.95
N LEU A 153 11.41 28.67 -3.64
CA LEU A 153 12.74 29.04 -3.15
C LEU A 153 13.62 29.59 -4.29
N ILE A 154 13.47 29.07 -5.50
CA ILE A 154 14.09 29.64 -6.71
C ILE A 154 13.52 31.04 -6.99
N VAL A 155 12.20 31.22 -6.89
CA VAL A 155 11.57 32.54 -7.06
C VAL A 155 12.09 33.52 -6.01
N ASN A 156 12.23 33.10 -4.75
CA ASN A 156 12.85 33.94 -3.71
C ASN A 156 14.26 34.38 -4.08
N SER A 157 15.06 33.45 -4.59
CA SER A 157 16.44 33.73 -5.00
C SER A 157 16.49 34.77 -6.13
N PHE A 158 15.55 34.72 -7.08
CA PHE A 158 15.45 35.74 -8.13
C PHE A 158 15.02 37.11 -7.59
N VAL A 159 14.10 37.15 -6.62
CA VAL A 159 13.68 38.39 -5.97
C VAL A 159 14.86 39.05 -5.23
N GLU A 160 15.63 38.27 -4.46
CA GLU A 160 16.82 38.77 -3.78
C GLU A 160 17.91 39.24 -4.77
N ASN A 161 18.13 38.49 -5.85
CA ASN A 161 19.09 38.87 -6.90
C ASN A 161 18.68 40.16 -7.64
N ALA A 162 17.38 40.49 -7.67
CA ALA A 162 16.89 41.76 -8.20
C ALA A 162 17.07 42.95 -7.24
N GLY A 163 17.65 42.73 -6.06
CA GLY A 163 17.87 43.76 -5.03
C GLY A 163 16.65 44.00 -4.13
N LEU A 164 15.64 43.15 -4.19
CA LEU A 164 14.46 43.21 -3.32
C LEU A 164 14.69 42.39 -2.04
N PRO A 165 13.98 42.70 -0.94
CA PRO A 165 14.06 41.89 0.27
C PRO A 165 13.51 40.48 0.03
N SER A 166 14.04 39.51 0.79
CA SER A 166 13.56 38.12 0.79
C SER A 166 12.04 38.06 1.00
N LEU A 167 11.36 37.17 0.28
CA LEU A 167 9.96 36.88 0.49
C LEU A 167 9.73 36.32 1.90
N GLY A 168 8.68 36.81 2.56
CA GLY A 168 8.26 36.25 3.84
C GLY A 168 7.80 34.79 3.70
N PHE A 169 7.83 34.03 4.79
CA PHE A 169 7.48 32.61 4.81
C PHE A 169 6.10 32.31 4.20
N PHE A 170 5.12 33.18 4.44
CA PHE A 170 3.74 33.06 3.95
C PHE A 170 3.43 33.95 2.74
N ALA A 171 4.44 34.56 2.11
CA ALA A 171 4.23 35.40 0.93
C ALA A 171 3.42 34.73 -0.20
N PRO A 172 3.64 33.44 -0.57
CA PRO A 172 2.85 32.81 -1.63
C PRO A 172 1.45 32.37 -1.18
N SER A 173 1.13 32.40 0.13
CA SER A 173 -0.11 31.81 0.67
C SER A 173 -1.38 32.34 0.05
N GLY A 174 -1.43 33.63 -0.32
CA GLY A 174 -2.63 34.21 -0.93
C GLY A 174 -2.99 33.54 -2.25
N ILE A 175 -2.00 33.38 -3.13
CA ILE A 175 -2.17 32.69 -4.43
C ILE A 175 -2.29 31.18 -4.20
N GLY A 176 -1.45 30.60 -3.33
CA GLY A 176 -1.47 29.17 -3.01
C GLY A 176 -2.81 28.71 -2.45
N LEU A 177 -3.46 29.53 -1.61
CA LEU A 177 -4.77 29.20 -1.04
C LEU A 177 -5.86 29.21 -2.12
N ALA A 178 -5.85 30.19 -3.04
CA ALA A 178 -6.77 30.22 -4.17
C ALA A 178 -6.61 28.97 -5.05
N VAL A 179 -5.36 28.61 -5.36
CA VAL A 179 -5.03 27.42 -6.16
C VAL A 179 -5.42 26.13 -5.43
N LEU A 180 -5.21 26.03 -4.11
CA LEU A 180 -5.62 24.89 -3.30
C LEU A 180 -7.14 24.72 -3.30
N VAL A 181 -7.90 25.81 -3.08
CA VAL A 181 -9.36 25.77 -3.04
C VAL A 181 -9.93 25.32 -4.38
N VAL A 182 -9.46 25.93 -5.49
CA VAL A 182 -9.87 25.55 -6.85
C VAL A 182 -9.46 24.11 -7.14
N GLY A 183 -8.24 23.73 -6.78
CA GLY A 183 -7.72 22.38 -6.99
C GLY A 183 -8.54 21.32 -6.24
N LEU A 184 -8.88 21.54 -4.98
CA LEU A 184 -9.76 20.64 -4.22
C LEU A 184 -11.16 20.57 -4.81
N PHE A 185 -11.71 21.70 -5.28
CA PHE A 185 -13.02 21.74 -5.91
C PHE A 185 -13.08 20.92 -7.21
N VAL A 186 -11.98 20.86 -7.96
CA VAL A 186 -11.84 20.02 -9.16
C VAL A 186 -11.55 18.55 -8.80
N LEU A 187 -10.72 18.32 -7.79
CA LEU A 187 -10.20 17.01 -7.45
C LEU A 187 -11.22 16.12 -6.74
N ILE A 188 -12.12 16.69 -5.94
CA ILE A 188 -13.22 15.97 -5.30
C ILE A 188 -14.14 15.29 -6.34
N PRO A 189 -14.75 15.99 -7.32
CA PRO A 189 -15.59 15.32 -8.32
C PRO A 189 -14.80 14.39 -9.23
N LEU A 190 -13.55 14.73 -9.57
CA LEU A 190 -12.72 13.88 -10.42
C LEU A 190 -12.34 12.55 -9.73
N SER A 191 -12.20 12.56 -8.39
CA SER A 191 -11.92 11.35 -7.61
C SER A 191 -12.97 10.25 -7.77
N TYR A 192 -14.23 10.63 -8.06
CA TYR A 192 -15.30 9.67 -8.34
C TYR A 192 -15.13 8.93 -9.66
N SER A 193 -14.56 9.60 -10.68
CA SER A 193 -14.33 9.05 -12.02
C SER A 193 -13.03 8.23 -12.12
N LEU A 194 -12.21 8.20 -11.07
CA LEU A 194 -10.97 7.44 -11.09
C LEU A 194 -11.24 5.92 -11.16
N PRO A 195 -10.43 5.16 -11.90
CA PRO A 195 -10.54 3.71 -11.94
C PRO A 195 -10.29 3.10 -10.55
N THR A 196 -11.12 2.12 -10.20
CA THR A 196 -10.93 1.29 -9.01
C THR A 196 -9.95 0.17 -9.36
N TYR A 197 -8.69 0.35 -8.97
CA TYR A 197 -7.72 -0.74 -8.94
C TYR A 197 -7.70 -1.24 -7.52
N ASP A 198 -8.33 -2.39 -7.33
CA ASP A 198 -8.40 -3.06 -6.05
C ASP A 198 -7.20 -4.01 -6.04
N ASP A 199 -6.20 -3.66 -5.22
CA ASP A 199 -4.82 -4.16 -5.20
C ASP A 199 -4.76 -5.63 -4.67
N ASP A 200 -5.61 -6.54 -5.15
CA ASP A 200 -5.55 -8.00 -4.84
C ASP A 200 -4.67 -8.74 -5.86
N HIS A 201 -3.68 -8.07 -6.45
CA HIS A 201 -2.67 -8.73 -7.28
C HIS A 201 -1.49 -9.23 -6.45
N ASP A 202 -1.74 -9.72 -5.24
CA ASP A 202 -0.80 -10.62 -4.60
C ASP A 202 -1.29 -12.04 -4.85
N ASP A 203 -0.50 -12.81 -5.59
CA ASP A 203 -0.57 -14.28 -5.70
C ASP A 203 -0.30 -14.96 -4.33
N SER A 204 -0.66 -14.31 -3.22
CA SER A 204 -0.43 -14.82 -1.88
C SER A 204 -1.41 -15.96 -1.63
N LEU A 205 -0.84 -17.16 -1.54
CA LEU A 205 -1.43 -18.35 -0.93
C LEU A 205 -2.30 -17.97 0.28
N PRO A 206 -3.36 -18.76 0.62
CA PRO A 206 -4.15 -18.51 1.82
C PRO A 206 -3.22 -18.31 3.03
N TYR A 207 -3.41 -17.23 3.78
CA TYR A 207 -2.61 -16.98 4.98
C TYR A 207 -2.99 -18.03 6.03
N PHE A 208 -1.95 -18.62 6.63
CA PHE A 208 -2.10 -19.56 7.72
C PHE A 208 -1.90 -18.83 9.04
N LEU A 209 -2.93 -18.90 9.87
CA LEU A 209 -2.92 -18.37 11.22
C LEU A 209 -2.88 -19.53 12.19
N GLU A 210 -1.85 -19.55 13.02
CA GLU A 210 -1.72 -20.55 14.06
C GLU A 210 -2.22 -19.99 15.38
N ALA A 211 -3.08 -20.74 16.07
CA ALA A 211 -3.50 -20.42 17.42
C ALA A 211 -3.36 -21.65 18.31
N THR A 212 -2.85 -21.48 19.51
CA THR A 212 -2.78 -22.56 20.50
C THR A 212 -3.94 -22.43 21.48
N VAL A 213 -4.58 -23.55 21.80
CA VAL A 213 -5.60 -23.61 22.87
C VAL A 213 -4.88 -23.49 24.20
N ALA A 214 -5.06 -22.34 24.87
CA ALA A 214 -4.45 -22.09 26.17
C ALA A 214 -4.92 -23.12 27.21
N SER A 215 -4.07 -23.45 28.19
CA SER A 215 -4.36 -24.46 29.21
C SER A 215 -5.58 -24.12 30.08
N HIS A 216 -5.97 -22.85 30.14
CA HIS A 216 -7.11 -22.31 30.88
C HIS A 216 -8.30 -21.95 29.95
N SER A 217 -8.27 -22.42 28.70
CA SER A 217 -9.26 -22.08 27.69
C SER A 217 -10.61 -22.74 27.96
N GLN A 218 -11.70 -21.98 27.80
CA GLN A 218 -13.07 -22.49 27.89
C GLN A 218 -13.46 -23.37 26.68
N LEU A 219 -12.54 -23.50 25.72
CA LEU A 219 -12.70 -24.31 24.53
C LEU A 219 -12.41 -25.79 24.77
N ILE A 220 -11.70 -26.11 25.86
CA ILE A 220 -11.29 -27.47 26.22
C ILE A 220 -12.51 -28.33 26.54
N GLY A 221 -12.54 -29.55 26.02
CA GLY A 221 -13.62 -30.52 26.24
C GLY A 221 -14.92 -30.22 25.49
N LYS A 222 -14.90 -29.24 24.58
CA LYS A 222 -16.00 -28.94 23.65
C LYS A 222 -15.59 -29.29 22.23
N SER A 223 -16.57 -29.66 21.41
CA SER A 223 -16.32 -29.95 20.00
C SER A 223 -15.95 -28.70 19.20
N VAL A 224 -15.32 -28.88 18.03
CA VAL A 224 -15.03 -27.78 17.08
C VAL A 224 -16.30 -27.01 16.70
N THR A 225 -17.44 -27.69 16.63
CA THR A 225 -18.74 -27.05 16.35
C THR A 225 -19.25 -26.25 17.54
N ASP A 226 -19.20 -26.82 18.74
CA ASP A 226 -19.68 -26.16 19.96
C ASP A 226 -18.84 -24.93 20.31
N ASN A 227 -17.57 -24.94 19.92
CA ASN A 227 -16.65 -23.82 20.04
C ASN A 227 -16.83 -22.76 18.93
N GLY A 228 -17.76 -22.95 17.99
CA GLY A 228 -18.05 -21.98 16.93
C GLY A 228 -16.95 -21.82 15.88
N LEU A 229 -15.89 -22.63 15.94
CA LEU A 229 -14.73 -22.54 15.03
C LEU A 229 -15.08 -22.90 13.57
N ARG A 230 -16.23 -23.55 13.36
CA ARG A 230 -16.79 -23.86 12.03
C ARG A 230 -17.64 -22.74 11.43
N ALA A 231 -18.10 -21.80 12.26
CA ALA A 231 -19.01 -20.73 11.86
C ALA A 231 -18.28 -19.44 11.39
N LEU A 232 -16.95 -19.47 11.35
CA LEU A 232 -16.12 -18.35 10.92
C LEU A 232 -16.33 -18.08 9.42
N ARG A 233 -16.64 -16.83 9.06
CA ARG A 233 -17.01 -16.46 7.68
C ARG A 233 -15.84 -16.38 6.69
N ARG A 234 -14.64 -16.09 7.19
CA ARG A 234 -13.42 -15.84 6.39
C ARG A 234 -12.20 -16.65 6.82
N LEU A 235 -12.37 -17.50 7.83
CA LEU A 235 -11.35 -18.40 8.34
C LEU A 235 -11.91 -19.80 8.38
N PHE A 236 -11.04 -20.78 8.10
CA PHE A 236 -11.39 -22.18 8.16
C PHE A 236 -10.34 -22.93 8.97
N LEU A 237 -10.78 -23.73 9.95
CA LEU A 237 -9.89 -24.61 10.71
C LEU A 237 -9.47 -25.80 9.84
N ALA A 238 -8.26 -25.75 9.30
CA ALA A 238 -7.72 -26.75 8.38
C ALA A 238 -7.16 -27.97 9.11
N GLU A 239 -6.36 -27.74 10.15
CA GLU A 239 -5.65 -28.80 10.86
C GLU A 239 -5.65 -28.54 12.37
N ILE A 240 -5.60 -29.63 13.14
CA ILE A 240 -5.26 -29.61 14.56
C ILE A 240 -3.98 -30.43 14.73
N ILE A 241 -2.95 -29.83 15.33
CA ILE A 241 -1.72 -30.54 15.68
C ILE A 241 -1.76 -30.82 17.18
N ARG A 242 -1.84 -32.11 17.52
CA ARG A 242 -1.87 -32.61 18.90
C ARG A 242 -0.68 -33.51 19.14
N GLU A 243 0.20 -33.15 20.07
CA GLU A 243 1.39 -33.94 20.42
C GLU A 243 2.24 -34.36 19.21
N GLY A 244 2.37 -33.47 18.21
CA GLY A 244 3.12 -33.72 16.99
C GLY A 244 2.40 -34.58 15.94
N ARG A 245 1.13 -34.95 16.17
CA ARG A 245 0.27 -35.62 15.18
C ARG A 245 -0.69 -34.63 14.54
N THR A 246 -0.71 -34.61 13.21
CA THR A 246 -1.65 -33.79 12.43
C THR A 246 -2.99 -34.52 12.31
N ILE A 247 -4.06 -33.83 12.70
CA ILE A 247 -5.44 -34.26 12.55
C ILE A 247 -6.05 -33.42 11.41
N ALA A 248 -6.19 -34.06 10.25
CA ALA A 248 -6.85 -33.52 9.07
C ALA A 248 -7.61 -34.65 8.34
N PRO A 249 -8.81 -34.39 7.80
CA PRO A 249 -9.60 -33.17 7.96
C PRO A 249 -10.25 -33.08 9.36
N VAL A 250 -10.34 -31.88 9.94
CA VAL A 250 -10.87 -31.69 11.31
C VAL A 250 -12.37 -31.94 11.37
N CYS A 251 -12.83 -32.95 12.13
CA CYS A 251 -14.25 -33.31 12.21
C CYS A 251 -15.05 -32.37 13.14
N PRO A 252 -16.35 -32.12 12.86
CA PRO A 252 -17.18 -31.21 13.65
C PRO A 252 -17.29 -31.59 15.13
N ASP A 253 -17.24 -32.88 15.41
CA ASP A 253 -17.33 -33.57 16.70
C ASP A 253 -15.96 -33.71 17.40
N THR A 254 -14.86 -33.28 16.76
CA THR A 254 -13.53 -33.36 17.37
C THR A 254 -13.47 -32.45 18.59
N GLU A 255 -13.22 -33.02 19.76
CA GLU A 255 -13.04 -32.27 21.00
C GLU A 255 -11.65 -31.66 21.08
N LEU A 256 -11.59 -30.39 21.50
CA LEU A 256 -10.34 -29.66 21.70
C LEU A 256 -9.72 -29.98 23.06
N VAL A 257 -8.41 -30.14 23.07
CA VAL A 257 -7.59 -30.42 24.25
C VAL A 257 -6.63 -29.25 24.50
N ALA A 258 -6.22 -29.07 25.75
CA ALA A 258 -5.20 -28.08 26.10
C ALA A 258 -3.92 -28.27 25.27
N ASN A 259 -3.33 -27.17 24.81
CA ASN A 259 -2.14 -27.12 23.95
C ASN A 259 -2.34 -27.67 22.52
N ASP A 260 -3.57 -27.90 22.08
CA ASP A 260 -3.83 -28.14 20.67
C ASP A 260 -3.40 -26.90 19.86
N ARG A 261 -2.59 -27.11 18.83
CA ARG A 261 -2.25 -26.06 17.86
C ARG A 261 -3.24 -26.13 16.71
N LEU A 262 -4.05 -25.10 16.58
CA LEU A 262 -5.09 -24.92 15.58
C LEU A 262 -4.53 -24.13 14.41
N LEU A 263 -4.63 -24.71 13.22
CA LEU A 263 -4.20 -24.06 12.00
C LEU A 263 -5.41 -23.58 11.20
N PHE A 264 -5.55 -22.25 11.09
CA PHE A 264 -6.60 -21.62 10.32
C PHE A 264 -6.08 -21.16 8.96
N CYS A 265 -6.85 -21.39 7.91
CA CYS A 265 -6.62 -20.85 6.57
C CYS A 265 -7.61 -19.73 6.28
N GLY A 266 -7.14 -18.60 5.75
CA GLY A 266 -8.04 -17.56 5.25
C GLY A 266 -7.39 -16.20 5.11
N ASP A 267 -8.21 -15.17 5.26
CA ASP A 267 -7.84 -13.77 5.07
C ASP A 267 -7.09 -13.22 6.30
N ILE A 268 -5.98 -12.51 6.08
CA ILE A 268 -5.15 -11.89 7.12
C ILE A 268 -5.93 -10.86 7.95
N ASP A 269 -6.97 -10.25 7.37
CA ASP A 269 -7.86 -9.31 8.07
C ASP A 269 -8.68 -10.00 9.16
N SER A 270 -8.73 -11.34 9.18
CA SER A 270 -9.49 -12.13 10.16
C SER A 270 -8.71 -12.47 11.43
N VAL A 271 -7.45 -12.02 11.56
CA VAL A 271 -6.65 -12.18 12.79
C VAL A 271 -7.39 -11.60 14.01
N THR A 272 -8.07 -10.48 13.85
CA THR A 272 -8.88 -9.85 14.91
C THR A 272 -10.00 -10.76 15.40
N THR A 273 -10.64 -11.51 14.50
CA THR A 273 -11.69 -12.46 14.86
C THR A 273 -11.16 -13.61 15.72
N LEU A 274 -9.93 -14.08 15.48
CA LEU A 274 -9.31 -15.10 16.33
C LEU A 274 -8.87 -14.53 17.69
N GLN A 275 -8.46 -13.25 17.73
CA GLN A 275 -8.09 -12.57 18.99
C GLN A 275 -9.29 -12.38 19.92
N GLU A 276 -10.51 -12.28 19.38
CA GLU A 276 -11.74 -12.15 20.15
C GLU A 276 -12.17 -13.47 20.83
N ILE A 277 -11.64 -14.61 20.39
CA ILE A 277 -11.97 -15.91 20.98
C ILE A 277 -11.15 -16.11 22.25
N HIS A 278 -11.79 -15.90 23.40
CA HIS A 278 -11.18 -16.10 24.70
C HIS A 278 -10.63 -17.53 24.89
N GLY A 279 -9.33 -17.64 25.14
CA GLY A 279 -8.63 -18.90 25.34
C GLY A 279 -7.87 -19.44 24.12
N LEU A 280 -7.78 -18.67 23.03
CA LEU A 280 -6.82 -18.89 21.95
C LEU A 280 -5.63 -17.94 22.09
N GLU A 281 -4.42 -18.48 22.01
CA GLU A 281 -3.18 -17.71 21.94
C GLU A 281 -2.63 -17.76 20.52
N LEU A 282 -2.63 -16.64 19.81
CA LEU A 282 -2.17 -16.54 18.43
C LEU A 282 -0.64 -16.52 18.35
N PHE A 283 -0.09 -17.34 17.46
CA PHE A 283 1.31 -17.36 17.09
C PHE A 283 1.50 -16.75 15.69
N GLY A 284 2.64 -16.09 15.48
CA GLY A 284 2.91 -15.24 14.31
C GLY A 284 2.70 -15.90 12.94
N GLN A 285 2.56 -15.06 11.92
CA GLN A 285 2.31 -15.44 10.52
C GLN A 285 3.37 -16.44 10.02
N HIS A 286 2.94 -17.65 9.67
CA HIS A 286 3.80 -18.64 9.05
C HIS A 286 3.38 -18.88 7.59
N HIS A 287 4.34 -18.78 6.68
CA HIS A 287 4.25 -19.38 5.35
C HIS A 287 4.71 -20.84 5.50
N LEU A 288 3.78 -21.79 5.33
CA LEU A 288 4.06 -23.20 5.58
C LEU A 288 4.75 -23.83 4.37
N ASN A 289 6.08 -23.85 4.39
CA ASN A 289 6.86 -24.74 3.52
C ASN A 289 6.84 -26.15 4.13
N GLY A 290 6.07 -27.07 3.55
CA GLY A 290 6.28 -28.52 3.78
C GLY A 290 5.14 -29.33 4.41
N GLN A 291 3.89 -28.84 4.46
CA GLN A 291 2.75 -29.70 4.76
C GLN A 291 2.21 -30.39 3.50
N SER A 292 1.59 -31.57 3.65
CA SER A 292 1.09 -32.45 2.58
C SER A 292 -0.13 -31.88 1.82
N MET A 293 -0.05 -30.64 1.36
CA MET A 293 -1.10 -30.03 0.54
C MET A 293 -0.94 -30.45 -0.91
N LEU A 294 -2.06 -30.54 -1.61
CA LEU A 294 -2.11 -30.88 -3.02
C LEU A 294 -2.84 -29.78 -3.78
N GLU A 295 -2.21 -29.31 -4.84
CA GLU A 295 -2.90 -28.53 -5.86
C GLU A 295 -3.52 -29.49 -6.87
N MET A 296 -4.81 -29.31 -7.12
CA MET A 296 -5.54 -30.07 -8.14
C MET A 296 -6.29 -29.12 -9.05
N VAL A 297 -6.25 -29.37 -10.35
CA VAL A 297 -7.02 -28.60 -11.32
C VAL A 297 -8.32 -29.34 -11.64
N VAL A 298 -9.44 -28.62 -11.59
CA VAL A 298 -10.75 -29.15 -11.98
C VAL A 298 -10.72 -29.38 -13.49
N SER A 299 -10.71 -30.65 -13.87
CA SER A 299 -10.79 -31.04 -15.28
C SER A 299 -12.16 -30.72 -15.87
N HIS A 300 -12.17 -30.36 -17.16
CA HIS A 300 -13.39 -30.11 -17.93
C HIS A 300 -14.31 -31.35 -18.03
N SER A 301 -13.74 -32.55 -17.85
CA SER A 301 -14.45 -33.84 -17.86
C SER A 301 -14.89 -34.30 -16.47
N GLY A 302 -14.48 -33.57 -15.41
CA GLY A 302 -14.65 -34.01 -14.02
C GLY A 302 -16.06 -33.79 -13.48
N HIS A 303 -16.53 -34.72 -12.65
CA HIS A 303 -17.84 -34.64 -11.97
C HIS A 303 -18.01 -33.45 -11.00
N LEU A 304 -16.93 -32.71 -10.75
CA LEU A 304 -16.90 -31.51 -9.91
C LEU A 304 -17.31 -30.25 -10.68
N CYS A 305 -17.14 -30.24 -12.01
CA CYS A 305 -17.43 -29.07 -12.84
C CYS A 305 -18.94 -28.75 -12.84
N GLY A 306 -19.27 -27.47 -12.67
CA GLY A 306 -20.64 -26.94 -12.64
C GLY A 306 -21.38 -27.10 -11.30
N LYS A 307 -20.79 -27.74 -10.29
CA LYS A 307 -21.38 -27.96 -8.96
C LYS A 307 -20.68 -27.12 -7.90
N THR A 308 -21.38 -26.80 -6.81
CA THR A 308 -20.73 -26.20 -5.65
C THR A 308 -20.00 -27.23 -4.80
N LEU A 309 -18.98 -26.81 -4.04
CA LEU A 309 -18.30 -27.71 -3.11
C LEU A 309 -19.26 -28.39 -2.12
N LYS A 310 -20.29 -27.69 -1.66
CA LYS A 310 -21.37 -28.28 -0.83
C LYS A 310 -22.20 -29.33 -1.57
N GLN A 311 -22.51 -29.12 -2.85
CA GLN A 311 -23.28 -30.09 -3.64
C GLN A 311 -22.48 -31.34 -4.01
N THR A 312 -21.16 -31.25 -3.96
CA THR A 312 -20.26 -32.38 -4.28
C THR A 312 -19.96 -33.27 -3.09
N ASP A 313 -20.36 -32.86 -1.87
CA ASP A 313 -19.98 -33.49 -0.60
C ASP A 313 -18.49 -33.85 -0.58
N PHE A 314 -17.65 -32.92 -1.07
CA PHE A 314 -16.25 -33.17 -1.42
C PHE A 314 -15.48 -33.85 -0.28
N ARG A 315 -15.77 -33.42 0.94
CA ARG A 315 -15.16 -33.96 2.15
C ARG A 315 -15.53 -35.42 2.41
N GLU A 316 -16.81 -35.78 2.29
CA GLU A 316 -17.27 -37.14 2.56
C GLU A 316 -16.85 -38.09 1.45
N ARG A 317 -16.86 -37.60 0.21
CA ARG A 317 -16.55 -38.42 -0.97
C ARG A 317 -15.06 -38.66 -1.16
N PHE A 318 -14.24 -37.64 -0.98
CA PHE A 318 -12.81 -37.70 -1.27
C PHE A 318 -11.94 -37.73 -0.02
N ASP A 319 -12.49 -37.61 1.19
CA ASP A 319 -11.71 -37.50 2.43
C ASP A 319 -10.64 -36.41 2.32
N GLY A 320 -11.06 -35.20 1.97
CA GLY A 320 -10.16 -34.06 1.80
C GLY A 320 -10.90 -32.75 1.98
N VAL A 321 -10.16 -31.69 2.30
CA VAL A 321 -10.74 -30.36 2.51
C VAL A 321 -10.11 -29.34 1.57
N VAL A 322 -10.96 -28.66 0.81
CA VAL A 322 -10.53 -27.53 -0.03
C VAL A 322 -10.37 -26.30 0.86
N VAL A 323 -9.14 -25.79 0.91
CA VAL A 323 -8.78 -24.61 1.71
C VAL A 323 -8.72 -23.33 0.85
N ALA A 324 -8.53 -23.46 -0.46
CA ALA A 324 -8.60 -22.35 -1.40
C ALA A 324 -9.04 -22.82 -2.79
N ILE A 325 -9.66 -21.92 -3.55
CA ILE A 325 -10.04 -22.09 -4.95
C ILE A 325 -9.48 -20.89 -5.71
N ARG A 326 -8.79 -21.13 -6.82
CA ARG A 326 -8.28 -20.10 -7.73
C ARG A 326 -8.87 -20.30 -9.12
N ARG A 327 -9.50 -19.26 -9.66
CA ARG A 327 -10.02 -19.22 -11.03
C ARG A 327 -9.33 -18.11 -11.81
N GLY A 328 -8.22 -18.43 -12.47
CA GLY A 328 -7.42 -17.43 -13.19
C GLY A 328 -7.14 -16.20 -12.30
N HIS A 329 -7.66 -15.05 -12.72
CA HIS A 329 -7.59 -13.76 -11.98
C HIS A 329 -8.95 -13.29 -11.42
N GLU A 330 -9.97 -14.13 -11.43
CA GLU A 330 -11.29 -13.77 -10.92
C GLU A 330 -11.36 -13.90 -9.39
N ARG A 331 -11.85 -12.86 -8.72
CA ARG A 331 -12.18 -12.92 -7.29
C ARG A 331 -13.48 -13.70 -7.09
N LEU A 332 -13.37 -14.85 -6.44
CA LEU A 332 -14.52 -15.68 -6.12
C LEU A 332 -15.20 -15.15 -4.85
N ALA A 333 -16.37 -14.53 -5.00
CA ALA A 333 -17.14 -13.98 -3.90
C ALA A 333 -18.06 -15.05 -3.27
N GLY A 334 -17.96 -15.21 -1.94
CA GLY A 334 -18.78 -16.14 -1.16
C GLY A 334 -17.94 -17.14 -0.36
N GLY A 335 -18.57 -17.84 0.58
CA GLY A 335 -17.88 -18.91 1.31
C GLY A 335 -17.51 -20.05 0.36
N LEU A 336 -16.31 -20.65 0.53
CA LEU A 336 -15.75 -21.71 -0.33
C LEU A 336 -16.79 -22.77 -0.73
N GLY A 337 -17.62 -23.21 0.23
CA GLY A 337 -18.67 -24.21 0.00
C GLY A 337 -19.76 -23.84 -1.03
N ASN A 338 -20.00 -22.54 -1.27
CA ASN A 338 -21.05 -22.05 -2.16
C ASN A 338 -20.55 -21.70 -3.56
N ILE A 339 -19.24 -21.72 -3.79
CA ILE A 339 -18.63 -21.41 -5.08
C ILE A 339 -18.91 -22.57 -6.03
N ARG A 340 -19.48 -22.28 -7.20
CA ARG A 340 -19.64 -23.26 -8.28
C ARG A 340 -18.29 -23.44 -8.96
N LEU A 341 -17.81 -24.68 -9.03
CA LEU A 341 -16.53 -25.02 -9.65
C LEU A 341 -16.64 -25.00 -11.17
N GLU A 342 -15.61 -24.49 -11.83
CA GLU A 342 -15.47 -24.46 -13.29
C GLU A 342 -14.23 -25.20 -13.74
N ALA A 343 -14.23 -25.62 -15.00
CA ALA A 343 -13.07 -26.23 -15.62
C ALA A 343 -11.89 -25.25 -15.60
N GLY A 344 -10.74 -25.70 -15.09
CA GLY A 344 -9.56 -24.87 -14.91
C GLY A 344 -9.40 -24.26 -13.52
N ASP A 345 -10.40 -24.37 -12.63
CA ASP A 345 -10.24 -23.97 -11.24
C ASP A 345 -9.11 -24.79 -10.58
N THR A 346 -8.17 -24.11 -9.92
CA THR A 346 -7.16 -24.74 -9.08
C THR A 346 -7.67 -24.82 -7.64
N LEU A 347 -7.78 -26.03 -7.11
CA LEU A 347 -8.14 -26.32 -5.73
C LEU A 347 -6.87 -26.61 -4.94
N VAL A 348 -6.69 -25.90 -3.83
CA VAL A 348 -5.68 -26.26 -2.82
C VAL A 348 -6.37 -27.11 -1.77
N ILE A 349 -5.89 -28.34 -1.61
CA ILE A 349 -6.55 -29.36 -0.78
C ILE A 349 -5.60 -29.86 0.30
N VAL A 350 -6.16 -30.04 1.49
CA VAL A 350 -5.55 -30.82 2.56
C VAL A 350 -6.15 -32.23 2.50
N PRO A 351 -5.38 -33.25 2.06
CA PRO A 351 -5.83 -34.62 1.94
C PRO A 351 -5.93 -35.29 3.33
N GLY A 352 -7.02 -36.03 3.55
CA GLY A 352 -7.17 -36.98 4.63
C GLY A 352 -6.46 -38.31 4.32
N LYS A 353 -6.59 -39.27 5.23
CA LYS A 353 -5.86 -40.55 5.17
C LYS A 353 -6.26 -41.42 3.97
N THR A 354 -7.49 -41.29 3.48
CA THR A 354 -8.04 -42.11 2.38
C THR A 354 -8.15 -41.35 1.05
N PHE A 355 -7.66 -40.12 0.99
CA PHE A 355 -7.77 -39.24 -0.17
C PHE A 355 -7.24 -39.85 -1.48
N PHE A 356 -6.08 -40.51 -1.40
CA PHE A 356 -5.43 -41.08 -2.57
C PHE A 356 -6.09 -42.36 -3.10
N THR A 357 -6.91 -43.02 -2.29
CA THR A 357 -7.59 -44.27 -2.64
C THR A 357 -8.90 -44.02 -3.39
N ASN A 358 -9.51 -42.84 -3.20
CA ASN A 358 -10.82 -42.48 -3.75
C ASN A 358 -10.75 -41.62 -5.03
N ARG A 359 -9.66 -41.70 -5.81
CA ARG A 359 -9.52 -40.94 -7.06
C ARG A 359 -10.58 -41.39 -8.08
N ALA A 360 -11.40 -40.45 -8.54
CA ALA A 360 -12.38 -40.63 -9.62
C ALA A 360 -11.85 -40.06 -10.93
#